data_AF-A0A2G8RFH8-F1
#
_entry.id   AF-A0A2G8RFH8-F1
#
_cell.length_a   1.000
_cell.length_b   1.000
_cell.length_c   1.000
_cell.angle_alpha   90.00
_cell.angle_beta   90.00
_cell.angle_gamma   90.00
#
_symmetry.space_group_name_H-M   'P 1'
#
loop_
_entity.id
_entity.type
_entity.pdbx_description
1 polymer ?
#
loop_
_entity_poly.entity_id
_entity_poly.type
_entity_poly.pdbx_seq_one_letter_code
_entity_poly.pdbx_strand_id
1 'polypeptide(L)'
;MKSITLDLQTLATRAARARGFEKPQAETFGRAAVRHVAEGRNCEALLSALRDPDDSPILRLPLMLRDLLAACAVLDGTVEMTLNQKDADLAKSYAQLLPVHLDEFEVVHRADLRRLRIVADTTRPASAEMPQVSAPDALIESLRRMATRSM
;
A
#
# COMPACT_ATOMS: atom_id res chain seq x y z
N MET A 1 -15.97 20.46 20.68
CA MET A 1 -16.35 19.53 19.59
C MET A 1 -15.58 18.23 19.79
N LYS A 2 -16.25 17.13 20.12
CA LYS A 2 -15.59 15.81 20.25
C LYS A 2 -15.21 15.34 18.84
N SER A 3 -13.94 15.44 18.48
CA SER A 3 -13.44 14.88 17.22
C SER A 3 -13.55 13.37 17.34
N ILE A 4 -14.43 12.75 16.55
CA ILE A 4 -14.42 11.32 16.35
C ILE A 4 -13.14 11.04 15.57
N THR A 5 -12.08 10.63 16.26
CA THR A 5 -10.82 10.19 15.65
C THR A 5 -11.13 8.92 14.86
N LEU A 6 -11.60 9.08 13.62
CA LEU A 6 -11.75 7.95 12.72
C LEU A 6 -10.34 7.45 12.41
N ASP A 7 -10.10 6.19 12.74
CA ASP A 7 -8.91 5.46 12.34
C ASP A 7 -8.74 5.53 10.80
N LEU A 8 -7.55 5.95 10.35
CA LEU A 8 -7.21 6.12 8.93
C LEU A 8 -7.41 4.81 8.16
N GLN A 9 -7.04 3.67 8.74
CA GLN A 9 -7.18 2.37 8.09
C GLN A 9 -8.66 2.07 7.80
N THR A 10 -9.53 2.27 8.79
CA THR A 10 -10.97 2.08 8.65
C THR A 10 -11.54 2.99 7.56
N LEU A 11 -11.14 4.26 7.55
CA LEU A 11 -11.63 5.23 6.57
C LEU A 11 -11.15 4.91 5.13
N ALA A 12 -9.87 4.59 4.96
CA ALA A 12 -9.30 4.20 3.67
C ALA A 12 -9.93 2.90 3.13
N THR A 13 -10.15 1.91 4.00
CA THR A 13 -10.87 0.67 3.66
C THR A 13 -12.28 0.98 3.16
N ARG A 14 -13.04 1.83 3.85
CA ARG A 14 -14.39 2.22 3.43
C ARG A 14 -14.39 2.97 2.10
N ALA A 15 -13.43 3.88 1.90
CA ALA A 15 -13.29 4.59 0.63
C ALA A 15 -13.02 3.62 -0.53
N ALA A 16 -12.14 2.63 -0.35
CA ALA A 16 -11.90 1.60 -1.36
C ALA A 16 -13.15 0.75 -1.65
N ARG A 17 -13.88 0.31 -0.61
CA ARG A 17 -15.16 -0.40 -0.80
C ARG A 17 -16.16 0.40 -1.61
N ALA A 18 -16.29 1.70 -1.34
CA ALA A 18 -17.19 2.60 -2.07
C ALA A 18 -16.77 2.81 -3.54
N ARG A 19 -15.54 2.43 -3.91
CA ARG A 19 -15.04 2.44 -5.29
C ARG A 19 -15.17 1.11 -6.02
N GLY A 20 -15.79 0.11 -5.41
CA GLY A 20 -16.02 -1.20 -6.02
C GLY A 20 -14.93 -2.23 -5.76
N PHE A 21 -13.92 -1.94 -4.91
CA PHE A 21 -12.93 -2.95 -4.53
C PHE A 21 -13.51 -3.99 -3.57
N GLU A 22 -13.07 -5.23 -3.73
CA GLU A 22 -13.47 -6.32 -2.85
C GLU A 22 -12.93 -6.14 -1.44
N LYS A 23 -13.58 -6.78 -0.46
CA LYS A 23 -13.25 -6.61 0.97
C LYS A 23 -11.76 -6.85 1.27
N PRO A 24 -11.13 -7.95 0.81
CA PRO A 24 -9.71 -8.18 1.08
C PRO A 24 -8.78 -7.14 0.43
N GLN A 25 -9.15 -6.63 -0.74
CA GLN A 25 -8.39 -5.60 -1.46
C GLN A 25 -8.45 -4.27 -0.71
N ALA A 26 -9.65 -3.87 -0.29
CA ALA A 26 -9.90 -2.66 0.47
C ALA A 26 -9.20 -2.67 1.84
N GLU A 27 -9.23 -3.79 2.55
CA GLU A 27 -8.53 -3.94 3.85
C GLU A 27 -7.01 -3.85 3.69
N THR A 28 -6.46 -4.49 2.65
CA THR A 28 -5.03 -4.39 2.33
C THR A 28 -4.64 -2.95 2.00
N PHE A 29 -5.44 -2.25 1.20
CA PHE A 29 -5.23 -0.84 0.91
C PHE A 29 -5.29 0.03 2.17
N GLY A 30 -6.24 -0.22 3.08
CA GLY A 30 -6.33 0.51 4.35
C GLY A 30 -5.07 0.39 5.21
N ARG A 31 -4.48 -0.81 5.28
CA ARG A 31 -3.19 -1.02 5.97
C ARG A 31 -2.03 -0.33 5.25
N ALA A 32 -1.99 -0.40 3.91
CA ALA A 32 -0.97 0.26 3.12
C ALA A 32 -1.04 1.78 3.29
N ALA A 33 -2.24 2.36 3.40
CA ALA A 33 -2.45 3.77 3.64
C ALA A 33 -1.84 4.23 4.98
N VAL A 34 -1.99 3.44 6.04
CA VAL A 34 -1.35 3.74 7.34
C VAL A 34 0.16 3.74 7.22
N ARG A 35 0.76 2.70 6.60
CA ARG A 35 2.21 2.67 6.35
C ARG A 35 2.67 3.85 5.49
N HIS A 36 1.88 4.22 4.48
CA HIS A 36 2.19 5.32 3.58
C HIS A 36 2.26 6.67 4.32
N VAL A 37 1.28 6.94 5.16
CA VAL A 37 1.21 8.18 5.96
C VAL A 37 2.27 8.19 7.06
N ALA A 38 2.51 7.07 7.74
CA ALA A 38 3.54 6.96 8.78
C ALA A 38 4.93 7.38 8.30
N GLU A 39 5.18 7.18 7.01
CA GLU A 39 6.47 7.37 6.37
C GLU A 39 6.55 8.73 5.64
N GLY A 40 5.57 9.62 5.86
CA GLY A 40 5.55 10.96 5.28
C GLY A 40 5.45 10.97 3.75
N ARG A 41 4.92 9.90 3.14
CA ARG A 41 4.84 9.77 1.67
C ARG A 41 3.69 10.60 1.11
N ASN A 42 3.75 10.85 -0.20
CA ASN A 42 2.77 11.70 -0.90
C ASN A 42 1.34 11.10 -0.87
N CYS A 43 0.51 11.65 0.02
CA CYS A 43 -0.87 11.22 0.23
C CYS A 43 -1.76 11.30 -1.02
N GLU A 44 -1.39 12.09 -2.04
CA GLU A 44 -2.14 12.11 -3.31
C GLU A 44 -2.11 10.75 -4.03
N ALA A 45 -1.06 9.95 -3.85
CA ALA A 45 -0.98 8.61 -4.42
C ALA A 45 -2.10 7.70 -3.91
N LEU A 46 -2.48 7.83 -2.63
CA LEU A 46 -3.60 7.09 -2.04
C LEU A 46 -4.94 7.47 -2.70
N LEU A 47 -5.15 8.76 -2.94
CA LEU A 47 -6.35 9.24 -3.61
C LEU A 47 -6.39 8.84 -5.09
N SER A 48 -5.23 8.84 -5.74
CA SER A 48 -5.08 8.45 -7.14
C SER A 48 -5.38 6.98 -7.36
N ALA A 49 -4.94 6.10 -6.45
CA ALA A 49 -5.26 4.67 -6.51
C ALA A 49 -6.77 4.36 -6.42
N LEU A 50 -7.56 5.28 -5.85
CA LEU A 50 -9.01 5.18 -5.73
C LEU A 50 -9.76 5.78 -6.94
N ARG A 51 -9.08 6.35 -7.94
CA ARG A 51 -9.74 7.03 -9.07
C ARG A 51 -10.27 6.07 -10.12
N ASP A 52 -9.49 5.05 -10.45
CA ASP A 52 -9.76 4.09 -11.53
C ASP A 52 -9.63 2.67 -10.98
N PRO A 53 -10.75 1.99 -10.65
CA PRO A 53 -10.72 0.65 -10.08
C PRO A 53 -10.23 -0.42 -11.06
N ASP A 54 -10.38 -0.20 -12.38
CA ASP A 54 -9.98 -1.17 -13.40
C ASP A 54 -8.45 -1.12 -13.65
N ASP A 55 -7.81 0.02 -13.36
CA ASP A 55 -6.37 0.23 -13.52
C ASP A 55 -5.68 0.72 -12.23
N SER A 56 -6.00 0.07 -11.10
CA SER A 56 -5.51 0.48 -9.77
C SER A 56 -4.29 -0.31 -9.25
N PRO A 57 -3.34 0.36 -8.55
CA PRO A 57 -2.33 -0.31 -7.73
C PRO A 57 -2.94 -1.23 -6.66
N ILE A 58 -4.19 -0.99 -6.23
CA ILE A 58 -4.89 -1.81 -5.24
C ILE A 58 -5.07 -3.25 -5.74
N LEU A 59 -5.21 -3.45 -7.05
CA LEU A 59 -5.31 -4.77 -7.68
C LEU A 59 -3.93 -5.37 -7.96
N ARG A 60 -3.01 -4.57 -8.51
CA ARG A 60 -1.73 -5.05 -9.02
C ARG A 60 -0.70 -5.34 -7.95
N LEU A 61 -0.52 -4.42 -6.98
CA LEU A 61 0.56 -4.52 -6.00
C LEU A 61 0.48 -5.80 -5.14
N PRO A 62 -0.70 -6.24 -4.65
CA PRO A 62 -0.78 -7.51 -3.89
C PRO A 62 -0.31 -8.73 -4.70
N LEU A 63 -0.66 -8.80 -5.99
CA LEU A 63 -0.26 -9.92 -6.86
C LEU A 63 1.25 -9.88 -7.13
N MET A 64 1.72 -8.70 -7.53
CA MET A 64 3.12 -8.39 -7.80
C MET A 64 4.02 -8.72 -6.60
N LEU A 65 3.60 -8.36 -5.38
CA LEU A 65 4.36 -8.65 -4.16
C LEU A 65 4.32 -10.12 -3.73
N ARG A 66 3.22 -10.83 -4.01
CA ARG A 66 3.17 -12.29 -3.79
C ARG A 66 4.20 -12.99 -4.67
N ASP A 67 4.28 -12.62 -5.93
CA ASP A 67 5.21 -13.21 -6.88
C ASP A 67 6.66 -12.85 -6.52
N LEU A 68 6.89 -11.61 -6.06
CA LEU A 68 8.19 -11.16 -5.56
C LEU A 68 8.65 -11.94 -4.32
N LEU A 69 7.75 -12.14 -3.35
CA LEU A 69 8.04 -12.94 -2.15
C LEU A 69 8.37 -14.40 -2.49
N ALA A 70 7.62 -15.00 -3.43
CA ALA A 70 7.90 -16.36 -3.88
C ALA A 70 9.28 -16.48 -4.53
N ALA A 71 9.68 -15.46 -5.31
CA ALA A 71 11.02 -15.42 -5.89
C ALA A 71 12.13 -15.24 -4.83
N CYS A 72 11.90 -14.43 -3.79
CA CYS A 72 12.88 -14.25 -2.70
C CYS A 72 13.19 -15.58 -1.98
N ALA A 73 12.19 -16.43 -1.80
CA ALA A 73 12.36 -17.75 -1.18
C ALA A 73 13.19 -18.74 -2.03
N VAL A 74 13.33 -18.50 -3.33
CA VAL A 74 14.10 -19.34 -4.26
C VAL A 74 15.51 -18.79 -4.50
N LEU A 75 15.68 -17.47 -4.45
CA LEU A 75 16.91 -16.77 -4.83
C LEU A 75 17.73 -16.30 -3.62
N ASP A 76 17.48 -16.84 -2.42
CA ASP A 76 18.14 -16.49 -1.17
C ASP A 76 18.17 -14.96 -0.91
N GLY A 77 17.01 -14.31 -1.07
CA GLY A 77 16.72 -13.05 -0.40
C GLY A 77 16.64 -11.79 -1.26
N THR A 78 17.35 -11.67 -2.39
CA THR A 78 17.31 -10.43 -3.22
C THR A 78 16.55 -10.61 -4.52
N VAL A 79 15.50 -9.81 -4.73
CA VAL A 79 14.71 -9.82 -5.97
C VAL A 79 14.36 -8.41 -6.42
N GLU A 80 14.38 -8.19 -7.73
CA GLU A 80 13.90 -6.98 -8.38
C GLU A 80 12.83 -7.28 -9.42
N MET A 81 11.70 -6.58 -9.36
CA MET A 81 10.66 -6.68 -10.40
C MET A 81 10.24 -5.31 -10.92
N THR A 82 9.99 -5.24 -12.22
CA THR A 82 9.50 -4.02 -12.89
C THR A 82 8.12 -3.62 -12.36
N LEU A 83 7.96 -2.33 -12.08
CA LEU A 83 6.71 -1.74 -11.64
C LEU A 83 5.96 -1.11 -12.82
N ASN A 84 4.63 -1.16 -12.78
CA ASN A 84 3.84 -0.21 -13.54
C ASN A 84 4.10 1.21 -12.98
N GLN A 85 4.23 2.21 -13.84
CA GLN A 85 4.50 3.58 -13.42
C GLN A 85 3.48 4.10 -12.40
N LYS A 86 2.20 3.70 -12.51
CA LYS A 86 1.12 4.07 -11.59
C LYS A 86 1.24 3.46 -10.20
N ASP A 87 2.05 2.42 -10.05
CA ASP A 87 2.17 1.66 -8.80
C ASP A 87 3.33 2.14 -7.92
N ALA A 88 4.27 2.87 -8.51
CA ALA A 88 5.56 3.20 -7.89
C ALA A 88 5.44 3.90 -6.53
N ASP A 89 4.51 4.85 -6.40
CA ASP A 89 4.37 5.65 -5.18
C ASP A 89 3.78 4.82 -4.01
N LEU A 90 3.05 3.75 -4.31
CA LEU A 90 2.46 2.86 -3.30
C LEU A 90 3.27 1.59 -3.06
N ALA A 91 4.15 1.20 -3.99
CA ALA A 91 4.89 -0.06 -3.96
C ALA A 91 5.58 -0.32 -2.61
N LYS A 92 6.34 0.66 -2.08
CA LYS A 92 7.02 0.53 -0.78
C LYS A 92 6.04 0.35 0.39
N SER A 93 4.89 1.01 0.34
CA SER A 93 3.90 0.96 1.43
C SER A 93 3.20 -0.41 1.47
N TYR A 94 2.99 -1.02 0.30
CA TYR A 94 2.50 -2.39 0.20
C TYR A 94 3.59 -3.42 0.54
N ALA A 95 4.86 -3.19 0.16
CA ALA A 95 5.97 -4.10 0.52
C ALA A 95 6.09 -4.26 2.04
N GLN A 96 5.92 -3.17 2.80
CA GLN A 96 5.89 -3.19 4.27
C GLN A 96 4.75 -4.01 4.89
N LEU A 97 3.82 -4.56 4.09
CA LEU A 97 2.76 -5.45 4.56
C LEU A 97 3.09 -6.93 4.37
N LEU A 98 4.20 -7.27 3.70
CA LEU A 98 4.64 -8.63 3.51
C LEU A 98 4.83 -9.34 4.87
N PRO A 99 4.55 -10.66 4.95
CA PRO A 99 4.62 -11.40 6.21
C PRO A 99 6.05 -11.77 6.64
N VAL A 100 7.07 -11.20 6.02
CA VAL A 100 8.50 -11.48 6.26
C VAL A 100 9.26 -10.21 6.57
N HIS A 101 10.38 -10.35 7.28
CA HIS A 101 11.28 -9.24 7.52
C HIS A 101 11.92 -8.76 6.21
N LEU A 102 11.88 -7.46 5.96
CA LEU A 102 12.57 -6.83 4.84
C LEU A 102 13.79 -6.10 5.39
N ASP A 103 14.98 -6.54 4.99
CA ASP A 103 16.24 -5.85 5.30
C ASP A 103 16.36 -4.57 4.47
N GLU A 104 15.97 -4.65 3.20
CA GLU A 104 15.96 -3.51 2.27
C GLU A 104 14.72 -3.54 1.38
N PHE A 105 14.18 -2.36 1.08
CA PHE A 105 13.11 -2.21 0.08
C PHE A 105 13.12 -0.80 -0.53
N GLU A 106 13.35 -0.73 -1.84
CA GLU A 106 13.51 0.52 -2.56
C GLU A 106 12.93 0.46 -3.96
N VAL A 107 12.52 1.63 -4.46
CA VAL A 107 12.16 1.80 -5.87
C VAL A 107 13.39 2.32 -6.60
N VAL A 108 14.00 1.48 -7.44
CA VAL A 108 15.19 1.80 -8.23
C VAL A 108 14.82 2.12 -9.67
N HIS A 109 15.66 2.88 -10.35
CA HIS A 109 15.55 3.14 -11.79
C HIS A 109 16.61 2.35 -12.55
N ARG A 110 16.19 1.54 -13.54
CA ARG A 110 17.06 0.74 -14.42
C ARG A 110 16.53 0.82 -15.84
N ALA A 111 17.36 1.24 -16.80
CA ALA A 111 16.98 1.36 -18.21
C ALA A 111 15.62 2.07 -18.40
N ASP A 112 15.46 3.24 -17.77
CA ASP A 112 14.25 4.08 -17.78
C ASP A 112 12.98 3.45 -17.18
N LEU A 113 13.10 2.28 -16.56
CA LEU A 113 12.00 1.60 -15.86
C LEU A 113 12.18 1.70 -14.34
N ARG A 114 11.05 1.91 -13.64
CA ARG A 114 11.00 1.78 -12.18
C ARG A 114 10.87 0.31 -11.80
N ARG A 115 11.66 -0.13 -10.83
CA ARG A 115 11.62 -1.51 -10.30
C ARG A 115 11.50 -1.44 -8.78
N LEU A 116 10.73 -2.35 -8.19
CA LEU A 116 10.81 -2.59 -6.75
C LEU A 116 11.90 -3.62 -6.51
N ARG A 117 12.92 -3.23 -5.74
CA ARG A 117 13.92 -4.13 -5.20
C ARG A 117 13.58 -4.42 -3.75
N ILE A 118 13.57 -5.68 -3.35
CA ILE A 118 13.54 -6.05 -1.93
C ILE A 118 14.69 -7.01 -1.62
N VAL A 119 15.18 -6.90 -0.39
CA VAL A 119 16.00 -7.90 0.28
C VAL A 119 15.20 -8.37 1.49
N ALA A 120 14.93 -9.66 1.57
CA ALA A 120 14.06 -10.24 2.59
C ALA A 120 14.68 -11.47 3.25
N ASP A 121 14.59 -11.52 4.58
CA ASP A 121 14.80 -12.74 5.35
C ASP A 121 13.47 -13.49 5.43
N THR A 122 13.31 -14.50 4.57
CA THR A 122 12.07 -15.30 4.49
C THR A 122 11.88 -16.24 5.69
N THR A 123 12.88 -16.37 6.57
CA THR A 123 12.79 -17.18 7.79
C THR A 123 12.30 -16.37 8.99
N ARG A 124 12.43 -15.03 8.93
CA ARG A 124 12.05 -14.13 10.00
C ARG A 124 10.68 -13.48 9.70
N PRO A 125 9.69 -13.59 10.60
CA PRO A 125 8.40 -12.95 10.40
C PRO A 125 8.51 -11.42 10.48
N ALA A 126 7.64 -10.72 9.74
CA ALA A 126 7.47 -9.29 9.88
C ALA A 126 6.89 -8.90 11.25
N SER A 127 7.15 -7.67 11.70
CA SER A 127 6.42 -7.12 12.84
C SER A 127 4.95 -6.91 12.48
N ALA A 128 4.05 -7.42 13.32
CA ALA A 128 2.62 -7.25 13.17
C ALA A 128 2.12 -5.84 13.57
N GLU A 129 2.99 -5.03 14.20
CA GLU A 129 2.59 -3.74 14.75
C GLU A 129 2.36 -2.70 13.66
N MET A 130 1.16 -2.12 13.66
CA MET A 130 0.79 -1.00 12.79
C MET A 130 1.10 0.31 13.51
N PRO A 131 1.76 1.27 12.84
CA PRO A 131 2.11 2.54 13.47
C PRO A 131 0.85 3.37 13.74
N GLN A 132 0.84 4.08 14.86
CA GLN A 132 -0.13 5.15 15.08
C GLN A 132 0.25 6.35 14.21
N VAL A 133 -0.72 6.88 13.46
CA VAL A 133 -0.48 7.98 12.52
C VAL A 133 -1.48 9.10 12.70
N SER A 134 -0.99 10.34 12.58
CA SER A 134 -1.83 11.52 12.39
C SER A 134 -1.87 11.84 10.91
N ALA A 135 -3.02 11.61 10.26
CA ALA A 135 -3.19 11.86 8.83
C ALA A 135 -3.52 13.34 8.57
N PRO A 136 -3.05 13.92 7.45
CA PRO A 136 -3.45 15.28 7.07
C PRO A 136 -4.96 15.41 6.92
N ASP A 137 -5.55 16.49 7.43
CA ASP A 137 -7.00 16.74 7.36
C ASP A 137 -7.55 16.68 5.93
N ALA A 138 -6.80 17.20 4.96
CA ALA A 138 -7.17 17.17 3.54
C ALA A 138 -7.32 15.73 3.00
N LEU A 139 -6.49 14.79 3.47
CA LEU A 139 -6.60 13.37 3.12
C LEU A 139 -7.87 12.78 3.76
N ILE A 140 -8.07 13.03 5.05
CA ILE A 140 -9.24 12.54 5.80
C ILE A 140 -10.54 13.02 5.15
N GLU A 141 -10.66 14.31 4.84
CA GLU A 141 -11.86 14.86 4.19
C GLU A 141 -12.08 14.28 2.79
N SER A 142 -11.01 14.03 2.03
CA SER A 142 -11.12 13.40 0.71
C SER A 142 -11.58 11.94 0.81
N LEU A 143 -11.03 11.16 1.74
CA LEU A 143 -11.46 9.78 1.97
C LEU A 143 -12.89 9.70 2.51
N ARG A 144 -13.29 10.63 3.40
CA ARG A 144 -14.69 10.75 3.88
C ARG A 144 -15.67 10.96 2.73
N ARG A 145 -15.38 11.90 1.83
CA ARG A 145 -16.22 12.15 0.64
C ARG A 145 -16.32 10.96 -0.30
N MET A 146 -15.25 10.17 -0.43
CA MET A 146 -15.30 8.95 -1.25
C MET A 146 -16.09 7.83 -0.55
N ALA A 147 -15.94 7.68 0.78
CA ALA A 147 -16.58 6.65 1.57
C ALA A 147 -18.11 6.83 1.71
N THR A 148 -18.65 8.02 1.46
CA THR A 148 -20.10 8.29 1.51
C THR A 148 -20.83 7.98 0.21
N ARG A 149 -20.13 7.64 -0.88
CA ARG A 149 -20.77 7.30 -2.18
C ARG A 149 -21.39 5.90 -2.25
N SER A 150 -21.45 5.16 -1.14
CA SER A 150 -22.11 3.86 -1.07
C SER A 150 -23.61 3.99 -0.81
N MET A 151 -24.40 4.07 -1.89
CA MET A 151 -25.76 3.54 -1.94
C MET A 151 -25.92 2.74 -3.23
#